data_AF-A0A2E3FA06-F1
#
_entry.id   AF-A0A2E3FA06-F1
#
_cell.length_a   1.000
_cell.length_b   1.000
_cell.length_c   1.000
_cell.angle_alpha   90.00
_cell.angle_beta   90.00
_cell.angle_gamma   90.00
#
_symmetry.space_group_name_H-M   'P 1'
#
loop_
_entity.id
_entity.type
_entity.pdbx_description
1 polymer ?
#
loop_
_entity_poly.entity_id
_entity_poly.type
_entity_poly.pdbx_seq_one_letter_code
_entity_poly.pdbx_strand_id
1 'polypeptide(L)' 'MAEQKFKELIAQLEQEIAQATDETRHEIRQELHKTVEKMRAAGLAIPARLQDLDSQAIEEEIEDRFDNMPI' A
#
# COMPACT_ATOMS: atom_id res chain seq x y z
N MET A 1 -18.40 12.51 3.09
CA MET A 1 -17.24 12.56 2.18
C MET A 1 -16.22 11.48 2.59
N ALA A 2 -16.59 10.20 2.52
CA ALA A 2 -15.69 9.12 2.95
C ALA A 2 -14.53 8.94 1.96
N GLU A 3 -14.80 9.08 0.66
CA GLU A 3 -13.80 8.96 -0.41
C GLU A 3 -12.65 9.97 -0.27
N GLN A 4 -12.96 11.22 0.08
CA GLN A 4 -11.93 12.25 0.30
C GLN A 4 -11.01 11.91 1.47
N LYS A 5 -11.57 11.40 2.58
CA LYS A 5 -10.79 10.96 3.74
C LYS A 5 -9.86 9.79 3.40
N PHE A 6 -10.33 8.84 2.60
CA PHE A 6 -9.49 7.73 2.16
C PHE A 6 -8.36 8.22 1.25
N LYS A 7 -8.65 9.11 0.29
CA LYS A 7 -7.62 9.70 -0.58
C LYS A 7 -6.54 10.45 0.22
N GLU A 8 -6.94 11.20 1.24
CA GLU A 8 -6.00 11.91 2.12
C GLU A 8 -5.16 10.96 2.97
N LEU A 9 -5.77 9.94 3.56
CA LEU A 9 -5.08 8.91 4.33
C LEU A 9 -4.03 8.20 3.48
N ILE A 10 -4.39 7.84 2.24
CA ILE A 10 -3.48 7.13 1.36
C ILE A 10 -2.32 8.03 0.91
N ALA A 11 -2.59 9.29 0.57
CA ALA A 11 -1.54 10.24 0.23
C ALA A 11 -0.54 10.47 1.39
N GLN A 12 -1.02 10.43 2.64
CA GLN A 12 -0.14 10.44 3.81
C GLN A 12 0.71 9.17 3.90
N LEU A 13 0.09 8.00 3.78
CA LEU A 13 0.82 6.72 3.80
C LEU A 13 1.86 6.65 2.68
N GLU A 14 1.58 7.18 1.49
CA GLU A 14 2.55 7.29 0.38
C GLU A 14 3.77 8.15 0.74
N GLN A 15 3.54 9.30 1.37
CA GLN A 15 4.61 10.18 1.80
C GLN A 15 5.45 9.56 2.92
N GLU A 16 4.82 8.80 3.80
CA GLU A 16 5.52 8.06 4.86
C GLU A 16 6.34 6.91 4.26
N ILE A 17 5.82 6.15 3.29
CA ILE A 17 6.56 5.12 2.55
C ILE A 17 7.80 5.70 1.86
N ALA A 18 7.69 6.90 1.29
CA ALA A 18 8.80 7.56 0.62
C ALA A 18 9.92 7.98 1.59
N GLN A 19 9.58 8.24 2.87
CA GLN A 19 10.54 8.66 3.91
C GLN A 19 10.95 7.53 4.86
N ALA A 20 10.24 6.41 4.84
CA ALA A 20 10.45 5.25 5.69
C ALA A 20 11.64 4.39 5.24
N THR A 21 12.30 3.78 6.23
CA THR A 21 13.27 2.69 6.06
C THR A 21 12.58 1.40 5.64
N ASP A 22 13.30 0.46 5.02
CA ASP A 22 12.70 -0.70 4.33
C ASP A 22 11.74 -1.53 5.19
N GLU A 23 12.05 -1.75 6.47
CA GLU A 23 11.17 -2.46 7.40
C GLU A 23 9.83 -1.74 7.62
N THR A 24 9.89 -0.44 7.90
CA THR A 24 8.70 0.42 8.12
C THR A 24 7.94 0.65 6.81
N ARG A 25 8.66 0.71 5.68
CA ARG A 25 8.09 0.81 4.33
C ARG A 25 7.18 -0.39 4.04
N HIS A 26 7.60 -1.58 4.45
CA HIS A 26 6.86 -2.83 4.25
C HIS A 26 5.54 -2.84 5.04
N GLU A 27 5.57 -2.45 6.32
CA GLU A 27 4.37 -2.35 7.16
C GLU A 27 3.37 -1.33 6.61
N ILE A 28 3.84 -0.14 6.22
CA ILE A 28 2.97 0.92 5.69
C ILE A 28 2.37 0.52 4.34
N ARG A 29 3.14 -0.16 3.48
CA ARG A 29 2.63 -0.69 2.19
C ARG A 29 1.56 -1.75 2.39
N GLN A 30 1.69 -2.64 3.38
CA GLN A 30 0.62 -3.60 3.70
C GLN A 30 -0.65 -2.91 4.21
N GLU A 31 -0.51 -1.87 5.03
CA GLU A 31 -1.63 -1.05 5.51
C GLU A 31 -2.33 -0.34 4.33
N LEU A 32 -1.54 0.18 3.38
CA LEU A 32 -2.01 0.80 2.16
C LEU A 32 -2.80 -0.19 1.30
N HIS A 33 -2.24 -1.37 1.01
CA HIS A 33 -2.89 -2.43 0.24
C HIS A 33 -4.25 -2.83 0.84
N LYS A 34 -4.30 -3.07 2.15
CA LYS A 34 -5.56 -3.37 2.88
C LYS A 34 -6.57 -2.24 2.74
N THR A 35 -6.12 -0.99 2.71
CA THR A 35 -6.99 0.18 2.55
C THR A 35 -7.53 0.27 1.13
N VAL A 36 -6.70 0.03 0.11
CA VAL A 36 -7.11 -0.04 -1.30
C VAL A 36 -8.14 -1.14 -1.51
N GLU A 37 -7.90 -2.34 -0.98
CA GLU A 37 -8.83 -3.46 -1.07
C GLU A 37 -10.17 -3.18 -0.37
N LYS A 38 -10.15 -2.50 0.79
CA LYS A 38 -11.38 -2.01 1.44
C LYS A 38 -12.13 -1.00 0.57
N MET A 39 -11.42 -0.10 -0.11
CA MET A 39 -12.03 0.85 -1.05
C MET A 39 -12.63 0.13 -2.27
N ARG A 40 -11.91 -0.86 -2.81
CA ARG A 40 -12.37 -1.70 -3.92
C ARG A 40 -13.64 -2.44 -3.53
N ALA A 41 -13.63 -3.10 -2.36
CA ALA A 41 -14.79 -3.82 -1.82
C ALA A 41 -15.98 -2.90 -1.51
N ALA A 42 -15.71 -1.65 -1.14
CA ALA A 42 -16.73 -0.62 -0.94
C ALA A 42 -17.26 0.00 -2.26
N GLY A 43 -16.69 -0.36 -3.41
CA GLY A 43 -17.06 0.21 -4.71
C GLY A 43 -16.62 1.66 -4.90
N LEU A 44 -15.58 2.10 -4.17
CA LEU A 44 -15.02 3.45 -4.27
C LEU A 44 -14.05 3.57 -5.44
N ALA A 45 -13.96 4.76 -6.03
CA ALA A 45 -13.05 5.04 -7.12
C ALA A 45 -11.60 5.09 -6.62
N ILE A 46 -10.79 4.12 -7.07
CA ILE A 46 -9.36 4.05 -6.78
C ILE A 46 -8.61 4.88 -7.84
N PRO A 47 -7.79 5.87 -7.44
CA PRO A 47 -6.95 6.61 -8.38
C PRO A 47 -5.91 5.70 -9.05
N ALA A 48 -5.62 5.93 -10.34
CA ALA A 48 -4.61 5.15 -11.07
C ALA A 48 -3.23 5.14 -10.39
N ARG A 49 -2.82 6.27 -9.79
CA ARG A 49 -1.56 6.37 -9.02
C ARG A 49 -1.49 5.39 -7.85
N LEU A 50 -2.62 5.16 -7.18
CA LEU A 50 -2.73 4.22 -6.07
C LEU A 50 -2.54 2.79 -6.56
N GLN A 51 -3.14 2.49 -7.71
CA GLN A 51 -3.15 1.16 -8.29
C GLN A 51 -1.74 0.76 -8.76
N ASP A 52 -0.96 1.72 -9.28
CA ASP A 52 0.45 1.52 -9.60
C ASP A 52 1.30 1.24 -8.35
N LEU A 53 1.07 1.99 -7.26
CA LEU A 53 1.77 1.79 -5.99
C LEU A 53 1.42 0.46 -5.31
N ASP A 54 0.15 0.08 -5.38
CA ASP A 54 -0.35 -1.21 -4.89
C ASP A 54 0.30 -2.37 -5.66
N SER A 55 0.42 -2.25 -6.98
CA SER A 55 1.06 -3.24 -7.83
C SER A 55 2.57 -3.36 -7.53
N GLN A 56 3.25 -2.24 -7.34
CA GLN A 56 4.67 -2.23 -6.93
C GLN A 56 4.89 -2.84 -5.54
N ALA A 57 4.00 -2.57 -4.59
CA ALA A 57 4.06 -3.17 -3.26
C ALA A 57 3.92 -4.70 -3.33
N ILE A 58 3.00 -5.21 -4.15
CA ILE A 58 2.80 -6.67 -4.35
C ILE A 58 4.03 -7.32 -4.99
N GLU A 59 4.65 -6.68 -5.98
CA GLU A 59 5.86 -7.21 -6.63
C GLU A 59 7.05 -7.27 -5.66
N GLU A 60 7.27 -6.25 -4.84
CA GLU A 60 8.34 -6.24 -3.83
C GLU A 60 8.07 -7.25 -2.68
N GLU A 61 6.81 -7.40 -2.22
CA GLU A 61 6.46 -8.43 -1.21
C GLU A 61 6.76 -9.86 -1.69
N ILE A 62 6.62 -10.11 -3.00
CA ILE A 62 6.91 -11.42 -3.59
C ILE A 62 8.42 -11.68 -3.59
N GLU A 63 9.30 -10.68 -3.66
CA GLU A 63 10.75 -10.93 -3.54
C GLU A 63 11.17 -11.09 -2.08
N ASP A 64 10.69 -10.25 -1.17
CA ASP A 64 11.13 -10.22 0.24
C ASP A 64 10.67 -11.47 1.03
N ARG A 65 9.53 -12.07 0.66
CA ARG A 65 9.05 -13.32 1.31
C ARG A 65 9.87 -14.56 0.94
N PHE A 66 10.68 -14.53 -0.12
CA PHE A 66 11.52 -15.68 -0.49
C PHE A 66 12.87 -15.68 0.24
N ASP A 67 13.34 -14.54 0.77
CA ASP A 67 14.64 -14.44 1.45
C ASP A 67 14.59 -14.89 2.93
N ASN A 68 13.38 -15.04 3.50
CA ASN A 68 13.15 -15.47 4.89
C ASN A 68 12.73 -16.95 5.03
N MET A 69 12.97 -17.80 4.03
CA MET A 69 12.89 -19.25 4.24
C MET A 69 14.17 -19.75 4.93
N PRO A 70 14.15 -20.15 6.21
CA PRO A 70 15.28 -20.86 6.77
C PRO A 70 15.40 -22.21 6.06
N ILE A 71 16.58 -22.54 5.54
CA ILE A 71 16.94 -23.94 5.25
C ILE A 71 17.14 -24.66 6.58
#